data_AF-A0A9P1GND7-F1
#
_entry.id   AF-A0A9P1GND7-F1
#
_cell.length_a   1.000
_cell.length_b   1.000
_cell.length_c   1.000
_cell.angle_alpha   90.00
_cell.angle_beta   90.00
_cell.angle_gamma   90.00
#
_symmetry.space_group_name_H-M   'P 1'
#
loop_
_entity.id
_entity.type
_entity.pdbx_description
1 polymer ?
#
loop_
_entity_poly.entity_id
_entity_poly.type
_entity_poly.pdbx_seq_one_letter_code
_entity_poly.pdbx_strand_id
1 'polypeptide(L)'
;MSDSEAAHFVEGYGIAGYGYCWIFVMLPYYNPKNPWALEDGGCSYVSFFEITNETVQQSQSETPPPSVQLFRRFCEGPAGFPGCPLDHPDRSMSRRRDLSKFKDMDSGLLRAAGWCLNQAELGVPEFLHQFNGKSFVIADSGYVIKDTHGEWLEVGFDVRKFPFLFVEVLYNFRDFIPKAKCHYGFTVQAVEDEDMPEGIICDVYMSGINILDDPIEIDV
;
A
#
# COMPACT_ATOMS: atom_id res chain seq x y z
N MET A 1 19.24 -20.29 -5.45
CA MET A 1 20.16 -19.19 -5.85
C MET A 1 20.47 -18.50 -4.54
N SER A 2 21.72 -18.55 -4.09
CA SER A 2 22.12 -18.20 -2.72
C SER A 2 22.26 -16.69 -2.52
N ASP A 3 21.71 -16.19 -1.41
CA ASP A 3 21.62 -14.78 -0.98
C ASP A 3 22.96 -14.11 -0.61
N SER A 4 24.07 -14.45 -1.27
CA SER A 4 25.41 -14.04 -0.81
C SER A 4 26.22 -13.18 -1.79
N GLU A 5 25.63 -12.60 -2.84
CA GLU A 5 26.38 -11.80 -3.84
C GLU A 5 25.79 -10.42 -4.16
N ALA A 6 25.08 -9.79 -3.21
CA ALA A 6 24.60 -8.41 -3.38
C ALA A 6 25.25 -7.37 -2.42
N ALA A 7 26.11 -7.78 -1.50
CA ALA A 7 26.66 -6.89 -0.47
C ALA A 7 28.11 -6.49 -0.78
N HIS A 8 28.31 -5.58 -1.74
CA HIS A 8 29.54 -4.79 -1.82
C HIS A 8 29.37 -3.59 -2.77
N PHE A 9 28.56 -2.61 -2.40
CA PHE A 9 28.75 -1.23 -2.86
C PHE A 9 27.97 -0.27 -1.93
N VAL A 10 28.55 0.91 -1.72
CA VAL A 10 27.99 2.11 -1.04
C VAL A 10 28.19 2.22 0.48
N GLU A 11 29.44 2.45 0.89
CA GLU A 11 29.72 3.36 2.01
C GLU A 11 29.76 4.80 1.46
N GLY A 12 28.77 5.62 1.81
CA GLY A 12 28.84 7.07 1.57
C GLY A 12 27.50 7.75 1.38
N TYR A 13 27.18 8.65 2.31
CA TYR A 13 26.12 9.67 2.30
C TYR A 13 24.72 9.24 2.77
N GLY A 14 24.45 9.56 4.04
CA GLY A 14 23.10 9.66 4.56
C GLY A 14 22.33 10.77 3.85
N ILE A 15 21.44 10.36 2.95
CA ILE A 15 20.00 10.66 2.89
C ILE A 15 19.46 9.53 2.00
N ALA A 16 18.59 8.70 2.57
CA ALA A 16 18.13 7.42 2.02
C ALA A 16 17.65 7.53 0.56
N GLY A 17 18.46 7.00 -0.36
CA GLY A 17 18.07 6.69 -1.73
C GLY A 17 17.33 5.36 -1.71
N TYR A 18 16.02 5.41 -1.45
CA TYR A 18 15.19 4.23 -1.63
C TYR A 18 15.19 3.86 -3.11
N GLY A 19 15.66 2.65 -3.44
CA GLY A 19 15.58 2.11 -4.80
C GLY A 19 14.25 1.40 -5.04
N TYR A 20 13.64 0.84 -3.98
CA TYR A 20 12.46 -0.03 -4.13
C TYR A 20 11.33 0.28 -3.13
N CYS A 21 10.09 0.19 -3.60
CA CYS A 21 8.87 0.27 -2.81
C CYS A 21 8.04 -1.02 -3.01
N TRP A 22 7.58 -1.61 -1.91
CA TRP A 22 6.78 -2.83 -1.92
C TRP A 22 5.39 -2.49 -1.43
N ILE A 23 4.35 -2.88 -2.17
CA ILE A 23 2.96 -2.75 -1.70
C ILE A 23 2.40 -4.11 -1.35
N PHE A 24 2.03 -4.27 -0.08
CA PHE A 24 1.46 -5.51 0.47
C PHE A 24 -0.03 -5.33 0.77
N VAL A 25 -0.90 -6.07 0.08
CA VAL A 25 -2.35 -6.00 0.26
C VAL A 25 -2.88 -7.31 0.80
N MET A 26 -3.35 -7.34 2.05
CA MET A 26 -3.94 -8.56 2.66
C MET A 26 -5.45 -8.61 2.42
N LEU A 27 -5.94 -9.68 1.80
CA LEU A 27 -7.34 -9.94 1.50
C LEU A 27 -7.92 -11.07 2.37
N PRO A 28 -9.24 -11.03 2.69
CA PRO A 28 -9.91 -12.10 3.42
C PRO A 28 -10.14 -13.35 2.54
N TYR A 29 -9.89 -14.55 3.08
CA TYR A 29 -10.40 -15.82 2.54
C TYR A 29 -11.74 -16.24 3.16
N TYR A 30 -11.92 -15.98 4.45
CA TYR A 30 -13.07 -16.48 5.22
C TYR A 30 -14.18 -15.45 5.37
N ASN A 31 -15.36 -15.98 5.72
CA ASN A 31 -16.56 -15.18 5.92
C ASN A 31 -16.35 -14.27 7.14
N PRO A 32 -16.44 -12.93 6.98
CA PRO A 32 -16.29 -11.99 8.10
C PRO A 32 -17.37 -12.14 9.18
N LYS A 33 -18.44 -12.90 8.93
CA LYS A 33 -19.50 -13.21 9.89
C LYS A 33 -19.22 -14.45 10.74
N ASN A 34 -18.14 -15.19 10.50
CA ASN A 34 -17.84 -16.41 11.25
C ASN A 34 -16.90 -16.11 12.44
N PRO A 35 -17.40 -16.03 13.69
CA PRO A 35 -16.56 -15.78 14.86
C PRO A 35 -15.63 -16.95 15.21
N TRP A 36 -15.82 -18.10 14.55
CA TRP A 36 -15.00 -19.30 14.72
C TRP A 36 -14.05 -19.54 13.54
N ALA A 37 -13.98 -18.61 12.59
CA ALA A 37 -12.94 -18.68 11.58
C ALA A 37 -11.59 -18.60 12.32
N LEU A 38 -10.77 -19.65 12.17
CA LEU A 38 -9.36 -19.62 12.56
C LEU A 38 -8.71 -18.38 11.91
N GLU A 39 -7.67 -17.84 12.54
CA GLU A 39 -6.91 -16.70 11.99
C GLU A 39 -6.73 -16.88 10.49
N ASP A 40 -7.42 -16.03 9.75
CA ASP A 40 -7.44 -16.11 8.30
C ASP A 40 -6.07 -15.69 7.80
N GLY A 41 -5.26 -16.63 7.33
CA GLY A 41 -3.97 -16.34 6.71
C GLY A 41 -4.10 -15.29 5.60
N GLY A 42 -5.27 -15.22 4.95
CA GLY A 42 -5.58 -14.29 3.88
C GLY A 42 -4.76 -14.54 2.63
N CYS A 43 -5.13 -13.88 1.53
CA CYS A 43 -4.30 -13.81 0.33
C CYS A 43 -3.56 -12.49 0.35
N SER A 44 -2.30 -12.46 -0.11
CA SER A 44 -1.55 -11.22 -0.20
C SER A 44 -1.05 -10.96 -1.61
N TYR A 45 -1.16 -9.71 -2.05
CA TYR A 45 -0.49 -9.25 -3.26
C TYR A 45 0.71 -8.42 -2.89
N VAL A 46 1.83 -8.74 -3.54
CA VAL A 46 3.08 -8.01 -3.42
C VAL A 46 3.42 -7.44 -4.78
N SER A 47 3.46 -6.11 -4.84
CA SER A 47 3.93 -5.39 -6.02
C SER A 47 5.24 -4.70 -5.71
N PHE A 48 6.21 -4.84 -6.62
CA PHE A 48 7.54 -4.26 -6.51
C PHE A 48 7.64 -3.09 -7.47
N PHE A 49 8.07 -1.94 -6.96
CA PHE A 49 8.28 -0.73 -7.75
C PHE A 49 9.68 -0.21 -7.55
N GLU A 50 10.30 0.24 -8.64
CA GLU A 50 11.55 0.99 -8.59
C GLU A 50 11.24 2.48 -8.48
N ILE A 51 11.89 3.17 -7.55
CA ILE A 51 11.81 4.63 -7.48
C ILE A 51 12.76 5.18 -8.54
N THR A 52 12.22 6.01 -9.43
CA THR A 52 13.02 6.51 -10.56
C THR A 52 14.21 7.33 -10.08
N ASN A 53 15.33 7.24 -10.79
CA ASN A 53 16.51 8.08 -10.54
C ASN A 53 16.18 9.58 -10.56
N GLU A 54 15.24 10.00 -11.40
CA GLU A 54 14.76 11.38 -11.44
C GLU A 54 14.12 11.79 -10.11
N THR A 55 13.22 10.96 -9.55
CA THR A 55 12.60 11.21 -8.25
C THR A 55 13.65 11.25 -7.13
N VAL A 56 14.63 10.35 -7.16
CA VAL A 56 15.75 10.35 -6.19
C VAL A 56 16.53 11.66 -6.28
N GLN A 57 16.93 12.09 -7.47
CA GLN A 57 17.65 13.36 -7.67
C GLN A 57 16.82 14.57 -7.23
N GLN A 58 15.53 14.61 -7.59
CA GLN A 58 14.62 15.68 -7.18
C GLN A 58 14.48 15.74 -5.66
N SER A 59 14.42 14.59 -4.97
CA SER A 59 14.31 14.55 -3.50
C SER A 59 15.51 15.14 -2.77
N GLN A 60 16.67 15.17 -3.44
CA GLN A 60 17.93 15.73 -2.94
C GLN A 60 18.12 17.20 -3.32
N SER A 61 17.28 17.75 -4.21
CA SER A 61 17.36 19.16 -4.56
C SER A 61 17.01 20.08 -3.38
N GLU A 62 17.50 21.33 -3.41
CA GLU A 62 17.18 22.35 -2.40
C GLU A 62 15.68 22.72 -2.41
N THR A 63 15.04 22.59 -3.58
CA THR A 63 13.63 22.94 -3.81
C THR A 63 12.93 21.80 -4.58
N PRO A 64 12.65 20.66 -3.94
CA PRO A 64 11.93 19.56 -4.57
C PRO A 64 10.52 19.99 -4.98
N PRO A 65 9.95 19.41 -6.05
CA PRO A 65 8.52 19.58 -6.36
C PRO A 65 7.65 19.19 -5.14
N PRO A 66 6.48 19.83 -4.93
CA PRO A 66 5.61 19.56 -3.77
C PRO A 66 5.32 18.07 -3.53
N SER A 67 4.98 17.33 -4.58
CA SER A 67 4.73 15.89 -4.50
C SER A 67 5.94 15.07 -4.06
N VAL A 68 7.14 15.45 -4.49
CA VAL A 68 8.41 14.82 -4.11
C VAL A 68 8.78 15.17 -2.67
N GLN A 69 8.53 16.41 -2.24
CA GLN A 69 8.69 16.83 -0.85
C GLN A 69 7.77 16.04 0.08
N LEU A 70 6.50 15.89 -0.31
CA LEU A 70 5.50 15.12 0.41
C LEU A 70 5.89 13.64 0.49
N PHE A 71 6.32 13.04 -0.62
CA PHE A 71 6.83 11.67 -0.65
C PHE A 71 8.07 11.50 0.24
N ARG A 72 9.00 12.45 0.22
CA ARG A 72 10.17 12.44 1.11
C ARG A 72 9.76 12.47 2.58
N ARG A 73 8.83 13.35 2.98
CA ARG A 73 8.29 13.39 4.36
C ARG A 73 7.62 12.07 4.74
N PHE A 74 6.88 11.45 3.82
CA PHE A 74 6.33 10.11 4.03
C PHE A 74 7.46 9.09 4.30
N CYS A 75 8.51 9.08 3.49
CA CYS A 75 9.63 8.17 3.68
C CYS A 75 10.45 8.43 4.96
N GLU A 76 10.49 9.65 5.47
CA GLU A 76 11.20 10.03 6.70
C GLU A 76 10.38 9.78 7.99
N GLY A 77 9.07 9.54 7.88
CA GLY A 77 8.18 9.31 9.01
C GLY A 77 8.43 7.98 9.75
N PRO A 78 7.75 7.78 10.91
CA PRO A 78 7.85 6.53 11.68
C PRO A 78 7.67 5.27 10.83
N ALA A 79 8.59 4.33 10.95
CA ALA A 79 8.57 3.03 10.28
C ALA A 79 9.18 1.96 11.19
N GLY A 80 8.74 0.72 11.04
CA GLY A 80 9.42 -0.43 11.64
C GLY A 80 10.69 -0.81 10.89
N PHE A 81 11.35 -1.86 11.35
CA PHE A 81 12.56 -2.43 10.74
C PHE A 81 12.33 -3.91 10.35
N PRO A 82 13.13 -4.48 9.43
CA PRO A 82 12.98 -5.87 9.02
C PRO A 82 13.06 -6.82 10.23
N GLY A 83 12.12 -7.76 10.32
CA GLY A 83 12.05 -8.71 11.44
C GLY A 83 11.49 -8.16 12.76
N CYS A 84 11.09 -6.88 12.83
CA CYS A 84 10.40 -6.38 14.01
C CYS A 84 9.02 -7.03 14.19
N PRO A 85 8.52 -7.21 15.44
CA PRO A 85 7.21 -7.79 15.70
C PRO A 85 6.07 -7.13 14.91
N LEU A 86 5.01 -7.89 14.59
CA LEU A 86 3.84 -7.38 13.85
C LEU A 86 3.13 -6.22 14.58
N ASP A 87 3.18 -6.22 15.91
CA ASP A 87 2.60 -5.21 16.79
C ASP A 87 3.56 -4.07 17.16
N HIS A 88 4.76 -4.04 16.56
CA HIS A 88 5.73 -2.97 16.82
C HIS A 88 5.11 -1.61 16.48
N PRO A 89 5.02 -0.66 17.43
CA PRO A 89 4.22 0.55 17.26
C PRO A 89 4.66 1.39 16.08
N ASP A 90 5.97 1.51 15.84
CA ASP A 90 6.52 2.33 14.74
C ASP A 90 6.22 1.78 13.34
N ARG A 91 5.79 0.52 13.22
CA ARG A 91 5.27 0.01 11.95
C ARG A 91 3.97 0.71 11.56
N SER A 92 3.13 1.05 12.54
CA SER A 92 1.76 1.45 12.29
C SER A 92 1.69 2.83 11.62
N MET A 93 0.95 2.93 10.51
CA MET A 93 0.66 4.23 9.90
C MET A 93 -0.15 5.14 10.82
N SER A 94 -0.85 4.61 11.82
CA SER A 94 -1.53 5.44 12.82
C SER A 94 -0.58 6.35 13.61
N ARG A 95 0.72 6.00 13.71
CA ARG A 95 1.76 6.84 14.35
C ARG A 95 2.10 8.09 13.54
N ARG A 96 1.77 8.10 12.25
CA ARG A 96 1.99 9.22 11.34
C ARG A 96 0.88 10.25 11.38
N ARG A 97 -0.23 9.93 12.07
CA ARG A 97 -1.43 10.77 12.09
C ARG A 97 -1.30 11.94 13.04
N ASP A 98 -1.77 13.10 12.61
CA ASP A 98 -2.14 14.19 13.50
C ASP A 98 -3.51 13.89 14.13
N LEU A 99 -3.49 13.44 15.40
CA LEU A 99 -4.70 13.09 16.14
C LEU A 99 -5.62 14.30 16.41
N SER A 100 -5.16 15.53 16.17
CA SER A 100 -5.99 16.73 16.25
C SER A 100 -6.85 16.96 14.99
N LYS A 101 -6.55 16.26 13.90
CA LYS A 101 -7.23 16.36 12.61
C LYS A 101 -8.07 15.11 12.31
N PHE A 102 -9.09 15.28 11.47
CA PHE A 102 -9.73 14.13 10.82
C PHE A 102 -8.74 13.53 9.82
N LYS A 103 -8.75 12.21 9.64
CA LYS A 103 -7.84 11.50 8.72
C LYS A 103 -7.86 12.05 7.28
N ASP A 104 -9.03 12.48 6.81
CA ASP A 104 -9.19 13.00 5.44
C ASP A 104 -8.66 14.44 5.30
N MET A 105 -8.26 15.06 6.41
CA MET A 105 -7.66 16.39 6.51
C MET A 105 -6.17 16.33 6.91
N ASP A 106 -5.58 15.14 6.91
CA ASP A 106 -4.22 14.90 7.36
C ASP A 106 -3.30 14.62 6.14
N SER A 107 -2.35 15.53 5.88
CA SER A 107 -1.35 15.34 4.82
C SER A 107 -0.35 14.24 5.20
N GLY A 108 0.26 13.59 4.21
CA GLY A 108 1.36 12.66 4.46
C GLY A 108 0.93 11.22 4.79
N LEU A 109 -0.36 10.90 4.65
CA LEU A 109 -0.87 9.54 4.77
C LEU A 109 -0.91 8.84 3.41
N LEU A 110 -0.80 7.50 3.40
CA LEU A 110 -0.98 6.74 2.18
C LEU A 110 -2.45 6.80 1.75
N ARG A 111 -2.68 7.02 0.47
CA ARG A 111 -4.00 7.00 -0.14
C ARG A 111 -4.01 6.05 -1.32
N ALA A 112 -5.08 5.28 -1.45
CA ALA A 112 -5.27 4.35 -2.55
C ALA A 112 -6.57 4.64 -3.28
N ALA A 113 -6.58 4.42 -4.59
CA ALA A 113 -7.76 4.46 -5.44
C ALA A 113 -7.75 3.23 -6.36
N GLY A 114 -8.93 2.70 -6.70
CA GLY A 114 -9.06 1.52 -7.53
C GLY A 114 -10.19 1.65 -8.54
N TRP A 115 -9.93 1.19 -9.76
CA TRP A 115 -10.88 1.15 -10.87
C TRP A 115 -11.07 -0.29 -11.36
N CYS A 116 -12.27 -0.82 -11.20
CA CYS A 116 -12.72 -2.02 -11.90
C CYS A 116 -13.19 -1.62 -13.31
N LEU A 117 -12.39 -1.95 -14.32
CA LEU A 117 -12.58 -1.53 -15.71
C LEU A 117 -13.72 -2.27 -16.41
N ASN A 118 -14.07 -3.47 -15.93
CA ASN A 118 -15.11 -4.33 -16.51
C ASN A 118 -16.27 -4.62 -15.55
N GLN A 119 -16.61 -3.67 -14.66
CA GLN A 119 -17.68 -3.85 -13.65
C GLN A 119 -19.04 -4.26 -14.25
N ALA A 120 -19.37 -3.75 -15.45
CA ALA A 120 -20.63 -4.07 -16.15
C ALA A 120 -20.66 -5.53 -16.65
N GLU A 121 -19.52 -6.08 -17.07
CA GLU A 121 -19.41 -7.47 -17.56
C GLU A 121 -19.47 -8.47 -16.41
N LEU A 122 -18.96 -8.08 -15.23
CA LEU A 122 -18.92 -8.92 -14.04
C LEU A 122 -20.27 -9.08 -13.35
N GLY A 123 -21.29 -8.32 -13.76
CA GLY A 123 -22.59 -8.31 -13.08
C GLY A 123 -22.52 -7.77 -11.65
N VAL A 124 -21.56 -6.86 -11.39
CA VAL A 124 -21.45 -6.20 -10.10
C VAL A 124 -22.72 -5.37 -9.85
N PRO A 125 -23.33 -5.45 -8.65
CA PRO A 125 -24.49 -4.63 -8.32
C PRO A 125 -24.25 -3.13 -8.55
N GLU A 126 -25.23 -2.44 -9.13
CA GLU A 126 -25.10 -1.03 -9.53
C GLU A 126 -24.74 -0.09 -8.37
N PHE A 127 -25.22 -0.38 -7.16
CA PHE A 127 -24.87 0.42 -5.98
C PHE A 127 -23.38 0.37 -5.64
N LEU A 128 -22.61 -0.61 -6.13
CA LEU A 128 -21.16 -0.67 -5.93
C LEU A 128 -20.39 0.17 -6.96
N HIS A 129 -20.99 0.48 -8.11
CA HIS A 129 -20.35 1.32 -9.14
C HIS A 129 -19.99 2.71 -8.61
N GLN A 130 -20.72 3.22 -7.62
CA GLN A 130 -20.43 4.51 -6.98
C GLN A 130 -19.09 4.53 -6.22
N PHE A 131 -18.49 3.38 -5.93
CA PHE A 131 -17.18 3.30 -5.27
C PHE A 131 -16.02 3.20 -6.26
N ASN A 132 -16.30 2.99 -7.54
CA ASN A 132 -15.27 2.86 -8.56
C ASN A 132 -14.49 4.18 -8.71
N GLY A 133 -13.17 4.15 -8.54
CA GLY A 133 -12.31 5.32 -8.56
C GLY A 133 -12.37 6.21 -7.32
N LYS A 134 -13.22 5.88 -6.32
CA LYS A 134 -13.18 6.59 -5.04
C LYS A 134 -11.91 6.20 -4.31
N SER A 135 -11.13 7.21 -3.93
CA SER A 135 -9.94 7.01 -3.13
C SER A 135 -10.26 6.93 -1.64
N PHE A 136 -9.39 6.28 -0.88
CA PHE A 136 -9.49 6.16 0.56
C PHE A 136 -8.12 6.30 1.22
N VAL A 137 -8.12 6.87 2.42
CA VAL A 137 -6.92 7.04 3.24
C VAL A 137 -6.65 5.76 4.01
N ILE A 138 -5.43 5.26 3.90
CA ILE A 138 -4.92 4.09 4.63
C ILE A 138 -4.23 4.62 5.89
N ALA A 139 -4.91 4.42 7.02
CA ALA A 139 -4.48 4.87 8.33
C ALA A 139 -4.26 3.66 9.25
N ASP A 140 -5.29 3.27 10.00
CA ASP A 140 -5.16 2.29 11.09
C ASP A 140 -4.95 0.84 10.59
N SER A 141 -5.19 0.58 9.30
CA SER A 141 -4.93 -0.69 8.64
C SER A 141 -3.55 -0.79 8.00
N GLY A 142 -2.83 0.33 7.89
CA GLY A 142 -1.56 0.42 7.16
C GLY A 142 -0.34 0.24 8.05
N TYR A 143 0.77 -0.17 7.44
CA TYR A 143 2.07 -0.22 8.07
C TYR A 143 3.18 0.16 7.10
N VAL A 144 4.33 0.57 7.67
CA VAL A 144 5.56 0.87 6.94
C VAL A 144 6.73 0.17 7.61
N ILE A 145 7.53 -0.56 6.83
CA ILE A 145 8.82 -1.11 7.24
C ILE A 145 9.88 -0.49 6.35
N LYS A 146 11.00 -0.13 6.95
CA LYS A 146 12.12 0.46 6.24
C LYS A 146 13.38 -0.32 6.54
N ASP A 147 14.15 -0.59 5.48
CA ASP A 147 15.49 -1.13 5.61
C ASP A 147 16.43 -0.25 6.43
N THR A 148 17.37 -0.86 7.16
CA THR A 148 18.32 -0.13 8.00
C THR A 148 19.29 0.74 7.20
N HIS A 149 19.58 0.38 5.96
CA HIS A 149 20.39 1.16 5.02
C HIS A 149 19.55 2.12 4.17
N GLY A 150 18.21 1.99 4.23
CA GLY A 150 17.28 2.84 3.51
C GLY A 150 17.18 2.53 2.02
N GLU A 151 17.56 1.31 1.61
CA GLU A 151 17.55 0.89 0.20
C GLU A 151 16.13 0.55 -0.28
N TRP A 152 15.25 0.11 0.62
CA TRP A 152 13.87 -0.23 0.30
C TRP A 152 12.89 0.17 1.40
N LEU A 153 11.64 0.33 0.96
CA LEU A 153 10.49 0.65 1.80
C LEU A 153 9.38 -0.37 1.51
N GLU A 154 8.87 -1.03 2.53
CA GLU A 154 7.66 -1.84 2.44
C GLU A 154 6.50 -1.06 3.04
N VAL A 155 5.42 -0.96 2.27
CA VAL A 155 4.20 -0.27 2.61
C VAL A 155 3.06 -1.25 2.45
N GLY A 156 2.47 -1.70 3.56
CA GLY A 156 1.40 -2.68 3.51
C GLY A 156 0.12 -2.19 4.16
N PHE A 157 -1.00 -2.83 3.83
CA PHE A 157 -2.25 -2.61 4.53
C PHE A 157 -3.14 -3.84 4.55
N ASP A 158 -3.90 -3.94 5.63
CA ASP A 158 -4.78 -5.07 5.89
C ASP A 158 -6.23 -4.74 5.57
N VAL A 159 -6.74 -5.26 4.44
CA VAL A 159 -8.13 -5.04 4.01
C VAL A 159 -9.12 -5.73 4.96
N ARG A 160 -8.69 -6.74 5.73
CA ARG A 160 -9.55 -7.40 6.74
C ARG A 160 -9.92 -6.44 7.87
N LYS A 161 -9.13 -5.37 8.08
CA LYS A 161 -9.40 -4.30 9.05
C LYS A 161 -10.30 -3.19 8.51
N PHE A 162 -10.72 -3.25 7.24
CA PHE A 162 -11.56 -2.23 6.63
C PHE A 162 -13.01 -2.33 7.16
N PRO A 163 -13.85 -1.31 6.91
CA PRO A 163 -15.26 -1.39 7.27
C PRO A 163 -15.91 -2.65 6.71
N PHE A 164 -16.75 -3.28 7.54
CA PHE A 164 -17.36 -4.59 7.30
C PHE A 164 -17.93 -4.76 5.87
N LEU A 165 -18.57 -3.72 5.34
CA LEU A 165 -19.13 -3.74 3.99
C LEU A 165 -18.10 -4.09 2.91
N PHE A 166 -16.87 -3.57 3.00
CA PHE A 166 -15.81 -3.85 2.02
C PHE A 166 -15.37 -5.31 2.09
N VAL A 167 -15.18 -5.81 3.32
CA VAL A 167 -14.77 -7.19 3.57
C VAL A 167 -15.85 -8.17 3.08
N GLU A 168 -17.13 -7.86 3.35
CA GLU A 168 -18.27 -8.66 2.90
C GLU A 168 -18.41 -8.65 1.37
N VAL A 169 -18.24 -7.51 0.72
CA VAL A 169 -18.26 -7.39 -0.75
C VAL A 169 -17.15 -8.23 -1.36
N LEU A 170 -15.90 -8.10 -0.89
CA LEU A 170 -14.78 -8.88 -1.41
C LEU A 170 -15.00 -10.39 -1.23
N TYR A 171 -15.49 -10.79 -0.06
CA TYR A 171 -15.80 -12.19 0.21
C TYR A 171 -16.90 -12.74 -0.72
N ASN A 172 -18.02 -12.03 -0.85
CA ASN A 172 -19.16 -12.48 -1.66
C ASN A 172 -18.88 -12.45 -3.16
N PHE A 173 -17.98 -11.57 -3.62
CA PHE A 173 -17.61 -11.42 -5.03
C PHE A 173 -16.24 -11.99 -5.36
N ARG A 174 -15.68 -12.85 -4.51
CA ARG A 174 -14.36 -13.46 -4.73
C ARG A 174 -14.28 -14.24 -6.04
N ASP A 175 -15.38 -14.86 -6.48
CA ASP A 175 -15.46 -15.60 -7.74
C ASP A 175 -15.37 -14.68 -8.98
N PHE A 176 -15.50 -13.36 -8.77
CA PHE A 176 -15.33 -12.35 -9.81
C PHE A 176 -13.89 -11.82 -9.89
N ILE A 177 -13.11 -11.96 -8.82
CA ILE A 177 -11.71 -11.48 -8.76
C ILE A 177 -10.86 -12.04 -9.92
N PRO A 178 -10.95 -13.35 -10.28
CA PRO A 178 -10.21 -13.88 -11.44
C PRO A 178 -10.59 -13.24 -12.77
N LYS A 179 -11.81 -12.69 -12.88
CA LYS A 179 -12.34 -12.08 -14.10
C LYS A 179 -12.21 -10.56 -14.09
N ALA A 180 -11.90 -9.99 -12.93
CA ALA A 180 -11.80 -8.55 -12.76
C ALA A 180 -10.55 -8.00 -13.44
N LYS A 181 -10.72 -6.84 -14.07
CA LYS A 181 -9.65 -6.02 -14.59
C LYS A 181 -9.60 -4.77 -13.73
N CYS A 182 -8.62 -4.71 -12.85
CA CYS A 182 -8.49 -3.63 -11.90
C CYS A 182 -7.26 -2.77 -12.21
N HIS A 183 -7.39 -1.46 -12.05
CA HIS A 183 -6.25 -0.54 -12.03
C HIS A 183 -6.23 0.15 -10.66
N TYR A 184 -5.12 0.07 -9.96
CA TYR A 184 -4.93 0.69 -8.65
C TYR A 184 -3.90 1.79 -8.75
N GLY A 185 -4.14 2.91 -8.06
CA GLY A 185 -3.18 4.00 -7.94
C GLY A 185 -2.97 4.33 -6.47
N PHE A 186 -1.72 4.62 -6.11
CA PHE A 186 -1.32 4.99 -4.77
C PHE A 186 -0.70 6.38 -4.77
N THR A 187 -1.13 7.24 -3.85
CA THR A 187 -0.61 8.59 -3.66
C THR A 187 -0.24 8.80 -2.19
N VAL A 188 0.59 9.81 -1.91
CA VAL A 188 0.63 10.40 -0.58
C VAL A 188 -0.40 11.52 -0.56
N GLN A 189 -1.28 11.51 0.44
CA GLN A 189 -2.36 12.48 0.57
C GLN A 189 -1.79 13.89 0.79
N ALA A 190 -2.23 14.83 -0.05
CA ALA A 190 -1.97 16.25 0.09
C ALA A 190 -3.28 16.96 0.42
N VAL A 191 -3.31 17.70 1.52
CA VAL A 191 -4.48 18.49 1.94
C VAL A 191 -4.19 19.98 1.89
N GLU A 192 -2.97 20.37 2.26
CA GLU A 192 -2.53 21.76 2.28
C GLU A 192 -2.12 22.22 0.87
N ASP A 193 -2.34 23.49 0.54
CA ASP A 193 -2.03 24.06 -0.79
C ASP A 193 -0.55 23.91 -1.17
N GLU A 194 0.35 23.95 -0.18
CA GLU A 194 1.79 23.78 -0.37
C GLU A 194 2.20 22.34 -0.76
N ASP A 195 1.35 21.36 -0.45
CA ASP A 195 1.58 19.95 -0.73
C ASP A 195 1.03 19.54 -2.10
N MET A 196 0.31 20.43 -2.77
CA MET A 196 -0.38 20.16 -4.02
C MET A 196 0.49 20.50 -5.25
N PRO A 197 0.34 19.76 -6.37
CA PRO A 197 -0.58 18.63 -6.56
C PRO A 197 -0.07 17.31 -5.93
N GLU A 198 -1.00 16.40 -5.58
CA GLU A 198 -0.65 15.00 -5.26
C GLU A 198 0.07 14.33 -6.44
N GLY A 199 1.16 13.61 -6.14
CA GLY A 199 1.83 12.74 -7.10
C GLY A 199 1.41 11.28 -6.94
N ILE A 200 1.27 10.56 -8.06
CA ILE A 200 1.15 9.10 -8.04
C ILE A 200 2.52 8.53 -7.65
N ILE A 201 2.57 7.75 -6.58
CA ILE A 201 3.76 7.01 -6.16
C ILE A 201 3.95 5.80 -7.08
N CYS A 202 2.86 5.08 -7.32
CA CYS A 202 2.83 3.93 -8.22
C CYS A 202 1.40 3.58 -8.62
N ASP A 203 1.29 2.80 -9.70
CA ASP A 203 0.05 2.23 -10.16
C ASP A 203 0.23 0.76 -10.56
N VAL A 204 -0.85 -0.02 -10.47
CA VAL A 204 -0.85 -1.45 -10.77
C VAL A 204 -2.06 -1.81 -11.59
N TYR A 205 -1.82 -2.40 -12.76
CA TYR A 205 -2.86 -3.11 -13.49
C TYR A 205 -2.88 -4.58 -13.08
N MET A 206 -4.05 -5.06 -12.66
CA MET A 206 -4.28 -6.41 -12.16
C MET A 206 -5.40 -7.07 -12.94
N SER A 207 -5.16 -8.28 -13.45
CA SER A 207 -6.19 -9.07 -14.12
C SER A 207 -5.87 -10.56 -14.02
N GLY A 208 -6.90 -11.41 -14.05
CA GLY A 208 -6.69 -12.86 -14.12
C GLY A 208 -6.31 -13.50 -12.79
N ILE A 209 -6.56 -12.84 -11.65
CA ILE A 209 -6.01 -13.27 -10.38
C ILE A 209 -6.91 -14.24 -9.65
N ASN A 210 -6.45 -15.48 -9.46
CA ASN A 210 -7.20 -16.51 -8.78
C ASN A 210 -6.67 -16.76 -7.37
N ILE A 211 -7.25 -16.06 -6.39
CA ILE A 211 -6.85 -16.21 -4.98
C ILE A 211 -7.18 -17.59 -4.40
N LEU A 212 -8.16 -18.31 -4.97
CA LEU A 212 -8.63 -19.59 -4.42
C LEU A 212 -7.78 -20.77 -4.90
N ASP A 213 -7.42 -20.78 -6.18
CA ASP A 213 -6.80 -21.95 -6.81
C ASP A 213 -5.28 -21.80 -7.02
N ASP A 214 -4.73 -20.57 -7.01
CA ASP A 214 -3.31 -20.32 -7.31
C ASP A 214 -2.55 -19.61 -6.15
N PRO A 215 -2.67 -20.04 -4.87
CA PRO A 215 -1.80 -19.50 -3.83
C PRO A 215 -0.35 -19.96 -4.05
N ILE A 216 0.60 -19.03 -3.98
CA ILE A 216 2.02 -19.37 -3.81
C ILE A 216 2.26 -19.49 -2.32
N GLU A 217 2.58 -20.69 -1.85
CA GLU A 217 3.10 -20.88 -0.49
C GLU A 217 4.50 -20.27 -0.43
N ILE A 218 4.65 -19.21 0.36
CA ILE A 218 5.95 -18.62 0.66
C ILE A 218 6.42 -19.27 1.96
N ASP A 219 7.50 -20.05 1.88
CA ASP A 219 8.21 -20.55 3.06
C ASP A 219 8.95 -19.33 3.66
N VAL A 220 8.48 -18.84 4.82
CA VAL A 220 9.02 -17.65 5.52
C VAL A 220 9.91 -18.07 6.67
#